data_AF-A0AA96XQP3-F1
#
_entry.id   AF-A0AA96XQP3-F1
#
_cell.length_a   1.000
_cell.length_b   1.000
_cell.length_c   1.000
_cell.angle_alpha   90.00
_cell.angle_beta   90.00
_cell.angle_gamma   90.00
#
_symmetry.space_group_name_H-M   'P 1'
#
loop_
_entity.id
_entity.type
_entity.pdbx_description
1 polymer ?
#
loop_
_entity_poly.entity_id
_entity_poly.type
_entity_poly.pdbx_seq_one_letter_code
_entity_poly.pdbx_strand_id
1 'polypeptide(L)'
;MLLKERFQITRPLEEMELRLVRASLANAALVDPREEAILRTALSLARLYKVRHGERDVGVGALLTPFREEVERRLGPVLKAPFPPTRDRLMPHVKDLRQHAAKARDMVAQRLRGRVPPRHWTGKSGTRNWCWSPVAAAERPTSTWER
;
A
#
# COMPACT_ATOMS: atom_id res chain seq x y z
N MET A 1 -11.36 -15.86 -9.48
CA MET A 1 -9.93 -15.52 -9.48
C MET A 1 -9.26 -16.33 -8.38
N LEU A 2 -8.44 -17.28 -8.78
CA LEU A 2 -7.84 -18.29 -7.91
C LEU A 2 -6.80 -17.64 -6.99
N LEU A 3 -6.63 -18.18 -5.77
CA LEU A 3 -5.63 -17.72 -4.81
C LEU A 3 -4.23 -17.65 -5.44
N LYS A 4 -3.92 -18.60 -6.34
CA LYS A 4 -2.66 -18.71 -7.09
C LYS A 4 -2.40 -17.52 -8.03
N GLU A 5 -3.43 -17.01 -8.70
CA GLU A 5 -3.33 -15.84 -9.59
C GLU A 5 -3.05 -14.56 -8.78
N ARG A 6 -3.68 -14.43 -7.61
CA ARG A 6 -3.43 -13.29 -6.70
C ARG A 6 -1.98 -13.28 -6.22
N PHE A 7 -1.46 -14.43 -5.81
CA PHE A 7 -0.06 -14.56 -5.37
C PHE A 7 0.92 -14.15 -6.47
N GLN A 8 0.66 -14.54 -7.72
CA GLN A 8 1.50 -14.16 -8.86
C GLN A 8 1.51 -12.65 -9.12
N ILE A 9 0.39 -11.97 -8.84
CA ILE A 9 0.26 -10.52 -9.01
C ILE A 9 0.89 -9.74 -7.85
N THR A 10 0.77 -10.21 -6.60
CA THR A 10 1.25 -9.45 -5.43
C THR A 10 2.73 -9.68 -5.14
N ARG A 11 3.24 -10.89 -5.38
CA ARG A 11 4.62 -11.27 -5.06
C ARG A 11 5.67 -10.31 -5.63
N PRO A 12 5.62 -9.90 -6.92
CA PRO A 12 6.62 -8.99 -7.46
C PRO A 12 6.64 -7.63 -6.76
N LEU A 13 5.49 -7.15 -6.27
CA LEU A 13 5.37 -5.90 -5.54
C LEU A 13 5.93 -6.01 -4.11
N GLU A 14 5.72 -7.16 -3.47
CA GLU A 14 6.27 -7.47 -2.14
C GLU A 14 7.80 -7.57 -2.19
N GLU A 15 8.34 -8.23 -3.21
CA GLU A 15 9.79 -8.33 -3.43
C GLU A 15 10.42 -6.95 -3.64
N MET A 16 9.75 -6.07 -4.39
CA MET A 16 10.20 -4.68 -4.56
C MET A 16 10.19 -3.90 -3.25
N GLU A 17 9.16 -4.03 -2.41
CA GLU A 17 9.09 -3.37 -1.11
C GLU A 17 10.18 -3.87 -0.15
N LEU A 18 10.39 -5.18 -0.09
CA LEU A 18 11.46 -5.78 0.70
C LEU A 18 12.83 -5.28 0.24
N ARG A 19 13.07 -5.18 -1.07
CA ARG A 19 14.34 -4.65 -1.59
C ARG A 19 14.52 -3.18 -1.25
N LEU A 20 13.48 -2.36 -1.36
CA LEU A 20 13.52 -0.96 -0.97
C LEU A 20 13.91 -0.80 0.50
N VAL A 21 13.24 -1.53 1.40
CA VAL A 21 13.50 -1.46 2.85
C VAL A 21 14.91 -1.96 3.18
N ARG A 22 15.35 -3.07 2.58
CA ARG A 22 16.73 -3.56 2.79
C ARG A 22 17.77 -2.55 2.31
N ALA A 23 17.53 -1.92 1.18
CA ALA A 23 18.45 -0.93 0.63
C ALA A 23 18.47 0.37 1.45
N SER A 24 17.33 0.82 2.00
CA SER A 24 17.29 2.00 2.88
C SER A 24 17.99 1.74 4.22
N LEU A 25 17.88 0.53 4.75
CA LEU A 25 18.61 0.11 5.95
C LEU A 25 20.12 -0.01 5.70
N ALA A 26 20.53 -0.50 4.53
CA ALA A 26 21.94 -0.63 4.16
C ALA A 26 22.60 0.70 3.81
N ASN A 27 21.83 1.67 3.29
CA ASN A 27 22.31 3.00 2.93
C ASN A 27 21.29 4.07 3.33
N ALA A 28 21.54 4.73 4.46
CA ALA A 28 20.68 5.79 4.99
C ALA A 28 20.58 7.02 4.07
N ALA A 29 21.50 7.22 3.13
CA ALA A 29 21.46 8.31 2.15
C ALA A 29 20.62 7.96 0.89
N LEU A 30 20.09 6.73 0.80
CA LEU A 30 19.32 6.29 -0.36
C LEU A 30 18.01 7.07 -0.51
N VAL A 31 17.23 7.16 0.56
CA VAL A 31 15.93 7.83 0.63
C VAL A 31 15.81 8.57 1.95
N ASP A 32 15.21 9.75 1.93
CA ASP A 32 14.77 10.42 3.15
C ASP A 32 13.46 9.79 3.68
N PRO A 33 13.06 10.06 4.94
CA PRO A 33 11.85 9.47 5.52
C PRO A 33 10.56 9.75 4.73
N ARG A 34 10.47 10.91 4.08
CA ARG A 34 9.29 11.33 3.31
C ARG A 34 9.25 10.60 1.96
N GLU A 35 10.39 10.46 1.29
CA GLU A 35 10.56 9.70 0.06
C GLU A 35 10.25 8.21 0.28
N GLU A 36 10.77 7.62 1.36
CA GLU A 36 10.46 6.25 1.75
C GLU A 36 8.96 6.07 1.98
N ALA A 37 8.32 6.99 2.71
CA ALA A 37 6.88 6.94 2.96
C ALA A 37 6.06 6.98 1.66
N ILE A 38 6.47 7.79 0.68
CA ILE A 38 5.81 7.85 -0.64
C ILE A 38 5.93 6.52 -1.37
N LEU A 39 7.15 5.97 -1.46
CA LEU A 39 7.41 4.71 -2.17
C LEU A 39 6.68 3.53 -1.53
N ARG A 40 6.72 3.42 -0.19
CA ARG A 40 6.02 2.38 0.57
C ARG A 40 4.51 2.50 0.46
N THR A 41 3.98 3.74 0.45
CA THR A 41 2.55 3.97 0.23
C THR A 41 2.14 3.53 -1.18
N ALA A 42 2.93 3.87 -2.20
CA ALA A 42 2.65 3.47 -3.58
C ALA A 42 2.66 1.95 -3.74
N LEU A 43 3.67 1.25 -3.19
CA LEU A 43 3.76 -0.22 -3.21
C LEU A 43 2.61 -0.87 -2.43
N SER A 44 2.26 -0.33 -1.26
CA SER A 44 1.14 -0.83 -0.46
C SER A 44 -0.20 -0.69 -1.17
N LEU A 45 -0.46 0.47 -1.78
CA LEU A 45 -1.66 0.71 -2.58
C LEU A 45 -1.69 -0.20 -3.81
N ALA A 46 -0.56 -0.39 -4.48
CA ALA A 46 -0.47 -1.31 -5.61
C ALA A 46 -0.84 -2.73 -5.16
N ARG A 47 -0.38 -3.20 -4.00
CA ARG A 47 -0.71 -4.55 -3.47
C ARG A 47 -2.17 -4.73 -3.02
N LEU A 48 -2.91 -3.64 -2.84
CA LEU A 48 -4.28 -3.69 -2.35
C LEU A 48 -5.21 -4.39 -3.36
N TYR A 49 -6.04 -5.30 -2.85
CA TYR A 49 -6.99 -6.09 -3.66
C TYR A 49 -8.41 -6.05 -3.12
N LYS A 50 -8.56 -6.04 -1.79
CA LYS A 50 -9.83 -5.90 -1.08
C LYS A 50 -9.64 -4.93 0.09
N VAL A 51 -10.71 -4.21 0.43
CA VAL A 51 -10.78 -3.39 1.64
C VAL A 51 -11.91 -3.93 2.50
N ARG A 52 -11.62 -4.25 3.76
CA ARG A 52 -12.64 -4.62 4.75
C ARG A 52 -13.46 -3.38 5.10
N HIS A 53 -14.78 -3.50 5.04
CA HIS A 53 -15.72 -2.44 5.35
C HIS A 53 -16.92 -3.02 6.13
N GLY A 54 -17.00 -2.71 7.42
CA GLY A 54 -17.89 -3.41 8.35
C GLY A 54 -17.61 -4.92 8.28
N GLU A 55 -18.64 -5.72 8.05
CA GLU A 55 -18.52 -7.18 7.90
C GLU A 55 -18.23 -7.64 6.45
N ARG A 56 -18.05 -6.71 5.50
CA ARG A 56 -17.94 -7.04 4.07
C ARG A 56 -16.56 -6.71 3.52
N ASP A 57 -16.05 -7.56 2.62
CA ASP A 57 -14.85 -7.26 1.83
C ASP A 57 -15.22 -6.67 0.47
N VAL A 58 -14.76 -5.44 0.21
CA VAL A 58 -14.97 -4.74 -1.06
C VAL A 58 -13.76 -4.94 -1.96
N GLY A 59 -13.94 -5.59 -3.10
CA GLY A 59 -12.90 -5.73 -4.12
C GLY A 59 -12.53 -4.39 -4.76
N VAL A 60 -11.23 -4.08 -4.74
CA VAL A 60 -10.62 -2.88 -5.36
C VAL A 60 -9.49 -3.25 -6.33
N GLY A 61 -9.17 -4.54 -6.49
CA GLY A 61 -8.08 -5.00 -7.35
C GLY A 61 -8.17 -4.49 -8.78
N ALA A 62 -9.34 -4.66 -9.43
CA ALA A 62 -9.56 -4.19 -10.81
C ALA A 62 -9.48 -2.66 -10.94
N LEU A 63 -9.94 -1.91 -9.93
CA LEU A 63 -9.84 -0.45 -9.89
C LEU A 63 -8.38 0.02 -9.85
N LEU A 64 -7.51 -0.77 -9.19
CA LEU A 64 -6.11 -0.45 -8.98
C LEU A 64 -5.18 -1.07 -10.03
N THR A 65 -5.68 -1.86 -10.98
CA THR A 65 -4.86 -2.47 -12.04
C THR A 65 -3.99 -1.46 -12.78
N PRO A 66 -4.52 -0.32 -13.29
CA PRO A 66 -3.69 0.65 -14.01
C PRO A 66 -2.60 1.26 -13.13
N PHE A 67 -2.90 1.48 -11.84
CA PHE A 67 -1.92 1.99 -10.88
C PHE A 67 -0.82 0.96 -10.58
N ARG A 68 -1.19 -0.32 -10.48
CA ARG A 68 -0.24 -1.43 -10.28
C ARG A 68 0.75 -1.53 -11.44
N GLU A 69 0.25 -1.52 -12.67
CA GLU A 69 1.07 -1.54 -13.88
C GLU A 69 2.03 -0.35 -13.92
N GLU A 70 1.56 0.84 -13.55
CA GLU A 70 2.38 2.05 -13.48
C GLU A 70 3.51 1.94 -12.44
N VAL A 71 3.21 1.38 -11.26
CA VAL A 71 4.20 1.13 -10.21
C VAL A 71 5.24 0.13 -10.68
N GLU A 72 4.82 -0.98 -11.32
CA GLU A 72 5.74 -1.98 -11.85
C GLU A 72 6.62 -1.44 -12.97
N ARG A 73 6.04 -0.64 -13.88
CA ARG A 73 6.75 -0.01 -15.00
C ARG A 73 7.84 0.95 -14.54
N ARG A 74 7.57 1.73 -13.47
CA ARG A 74 8.51 2.72 -12.94
C ARG A 74 9.54 2.12 -12.00
N LEU A 75 9.09 1.35 -11.02
CA LEU A 75 9.96 0.84 -9.97
C LEU A 75 10.60 -0.50 -10.32
N GLY A 76 10.01 -1.29 -11.21
CA GLY A 76 10.53 -2.59 -11.64
C GLY A 76 11.98 -2.53 -12.13
N PRO A 77 12.34 -1.63 -13.07
CA PRO A 77 13.72 -1.52 -13.56
C PRO A 77 14.76 -1.17 -12.48
N VAL A 78 14.34 -0.56 -11.36
CA VAL A 78 15.23 -0.12 -10.29
C VAL A 78 15.27 -1.14 -9.15
N LEU A 79 14.12 -1.68 -8.77
CA LEU A 79 13.94 -2.57 -7.61
C LEU A 79 13.92 -4.06 -7.96
N LYS A 80 13.88 -4.44 -9.24
CA LYS A 80 14.07 -5.84 -9.67
C LYS A 80 15.43 -6.07 -10.33
N ALA A 81 16.22 -5.02 -10.55
CA ALA A 81 17.57 -5.12 -11.09
C ALA A 81 18.46 -6.00 -10.18
N PRO A 82 19.51 -6.65 -10.72
CA PRO A 82 20.44 -7.43 -9.89
C PRO A 82 21.25 -6.53 -8.94
N PHE A 83 21.52 -5.28 -9.31
CA PHE A 83 22.33 -4.33 -8.53
C PHE A 83 21.52 -3.57 -7.48
N PRO A 84 22.15 -3.11 -6.38
CA PRO A 84 21.48 -2.26 -5.38
C PRO A 84 20.86 -1.01 -6.02
N PRO A 85 19.66 -0.59 -5.58
CA PRO A 85 19.06 0.64 -6.09
C PRO A 85 19.91 1.84 -5.66
N THR A 86 19.99 2.85 -6.53
CA THR A 86 20.67 4.12 -6.24
C THR A 86 19.66 5.25 -6.14
N ARG A 87 20.00 6.30 -5.39
CA ARG A 87 19.16 7.49 -5.23
C ARG A 87 18.80 8.09 -6.59
N ASP A 88 19.78 8.29 -7.47
CA ASP A 88 19.58 8.88 -8.80
C ASP A 88 18.61 8.10 -9.68
N ARG A 89 18.51 6.78 -9.50
CA ARG A 89 17.55 5.94 -10.23
C ARG A 89 16.18 5.93 -9.59
N LEU A 90 16.06 6.10 -8.28
CA LEU A 90 14.78 6.13 -7.57
C LEU A 90 14.08 7.49 -7.66
N MET A 91 14.83 8.58 -7.48
CA MET A 91 14.28 9.93 -7.30
C MET A 91 13.42 10.44 -8.46
N PRO A 92 13.74 10.17 -9.74
CA PRO A 92 12.90 10.59 -10.87
C PRO A 92 11.47 10.07 -10.78
N HIS A 93 11.22 8.98 -10.05
CA HIS A 93 9.91 8.36 -9.95
C HIS A 93 9.08 8.87 -8.75
N VAL A 94 9.72 9.44 -7.72
CA VAL A 94 9.06 9.75 -6.44
C VAL A 94 7.97 10.83 -6.58
N LYS A 95 8.26 11.91 -7.31
CA LYS A 95 7.32 13.04 -7.46
C LYS A 95 6.02 12.62 -8.14
N ASP A 96 6.14 11.86 -9.23
CA ASP A 96 5.01 11.36 -10.01
C ASP A 96 4.25 10.28 -9.24
N LEU A 97 4.97 9.36 -8.60
CA LEU A 97 4.35 8.31 -7.77
C LEU A 97 3.54 8.90 -6.62
N ARG A 98 3.97 10.00 -6.01
CA ARG A 98 3.18 10.69 -4.98
C ARG A 98 1.83 11.14 -5.52
N GLN A 99 1.80 11.74 -6.70
CA GLN A 99 0.56 12.21 -7.33
C GLN A 99 -0.33 11.04 -7.73
N HIS A 100 0.24 10.01 -8.34
CA HIS A 100 -0.50 8.81 -8.75
C HIS A 100 -1.05 8.03 -7.56
N ALA A 101 -0.27 7.89 -6.48
CA ALA A 101 -0.71 7.24 -5.25
C ALA A 101 -1.86 8.03 -4.59
N ALA A 102 -1.79 9.36 -4.57
CA ALA A 102 -2.89 10.19 -4.06
C ALA A 102 -4.17 9.98 -4.89
N LYS A 103 -4.05 10.02 -6.23
CA LYS A 103 -5.18 9.76 -7.13
C LYS A 103 -5.78 8.37 -6.94
N ALA A 104 -4.94 7.33 -6.87
CA ALA A 104 -5.38 5.94 -6.66
C ALA A 104 -6.09 5.78 -5.30
N ARG A 105 -5.55 6.39 -4.25
CA ARG A 105 -6.18 6.43 -2.92
C ARG A 105 -7.55 7.12 -2.97
N ASP A 106 -7.64 8.26 -3.63
CA ASP A 106 -8.88 9.03 -3.72
C ASP A 106 -9.94 8.28 -4.54
N MET A 107 -9.54 7.55 -5.59
CA MET A 107 -10.41 6.63 -6.34
C MET A 107 -10.93 5.49 -5.45
N VAL A 108 -10.08 4.87 -4.63
CA VAL A 108 -10.50 3.85 -3.66
C VAL A 108 -11.47 4.45 -2.65
N ALA A 109 -11.15 5.62 -2.09
CA ALA A 109 -12.03 6.30 -1.15
C ALA A 109 -13.39 6.63 -1.79
N GLN A 110 -13.42 7.12 -3.02
CA GLN A 110 -14.65 7.39 -3.77
C GLN A 110 -15.45 6.11 -4.04
N ARG A 111 -14.78 5.00 -4.37
CA ARG A 111 -15.44 3.70 -4.59
C ARG A 111 -16.09 3.15 -3.32
N LEU A 112 -15.60 3.57 -2.16
CA LEU A 112 -16.13 3.26 -0.84
C LEU A 112 -17.14 4.30 -0.35
N ARG A 113 -17.20 5.51 -0.92
CA ARG A 113 -18.24 6.51 -0.60
C ARG A 113 -19.63 5.94 -0.87
N GLY A 114 -20.56 6.20 0.04
CA GLY A 114 -21.93 5.64 0.01
C GLY A 114 -22.03 4.17 0.42
N ARG A 115 -20.90 3.47 0.60
CA ARG A 115 -20.85 2.14 1.25
C ARG A 115 -20.42 2.24 2.71
N VAL A 116 -19.91 3.40 3.13
CA VAL A 116 -19.45 3.74 4.49
C VAL A 116 -20.47 4.64 5.17
N PRO A 117 -21.01 4.25 6.35
CA PRO A 117 -21.85 5.14 7.15
C PRO A 117 -21.06 6.41 7.57
N PRO A 118 -21.67 7.60 7.60
CA PRO A 118 -20.99 8.86 7.97
C PRO A 118 -20.36 8.85 9.36
N ARG A 119 -20.81 7.96 10.27
CA ARG A 119 -20.43 7.93 11.69
C ARG A 119 -19.01 7.47 11.99
N HIS A 120 -18.24 6.97 11.01
CA HIS A 120 -16.83 6.59 11.21
C HIS A 120 -15.85 7.66 10.69
N TRP A 121 -16.38 8.77 10.16
CA TRP A 121 -15.57 9.86 9.63
C TRP A 121 -15.26 10.88 10.74
N THR A 122 -14.41 10.52 11.70
CA THR A 122 -13.84 11.51 12.65
C THR A 122 -12.55 12.08 12.10
N GLY A 123 -12.60 12.63 10.89
CA GLY A 123 -11.62 13.61 10.43
C GLY A 123 -12.09 14.97 10.91
N LYS A 124 -11.81 15.35 12.16
CA LYS A 124 -11.85 16.77 12.52
C LYS A 124 -10.86 17.48 11.60
N SER A 125 -11.39 18.34 10.74
CA SER A 125 -10.65 19.32 9.97
C SER A 125 -9.68 20.05 10.90
N GLY A 126 -8.37 19.83 10.76
CA GLY A 126 -7.39 20.61 11.52
C GLY A 126 -5.96 20.10 11.51
N THR A 127 -5.71 18.79 11.56
CA THR A 127 -4.33 18.30 11.71
C THR A 127 -4.08 17.06 10.86
N ARG A 128 -3.06 17.18 9.99
CA ARG A 128 -2.53 16.12 9.14
C ARG A 128 -1.90 15.04 10.00
N ASN A 129 -2.69 14.07 10.47
CA ASN A 129 -2.18 12.78 10.91
C ASN A 129 -3.25 11.72 10.67
N TRP A 130 -3.03 10.89 9.64
CA TRP A 130 -3.87 9.74 9.33
C TRP A 130 -3.17 8.49 9.84
N CYS A 131 -3.58 8.01 11.02
CA CYS A 131 -3.08 6.76 11.56
C CYS A 131 -3.74 5.59 10.83
N TRP A 132 -2.97 4.89 10.00
CA TRP A 132 -3.35 3.57 9.48
C TRP A 132 -2.94 2.55 10.54
N SER A 133 -3.90 1.86 11.16
CA SER A 133 -3.59 0.72 12.04
C SER A 133 -3.46 -0.53 11.16
N PRO A 134 -2.26 -1.13 11.02
CA PRO A 134 -2.15 -2.44 10.40
C PRO A 134 -2.44 -3.51 11.47
N VAL A 135 -3.14 -4.56 11.08
CA VAL A 135 -3.26 -5.84 11.81
C VAL A 135 -4.16 -5.81 13.06
N ALA A 136 -5.41 -6.26 12.89
CA ALA A 136 -6.07 -7.05 13.93
C ALA A 136 -5.87 -8.52 13.56
N ALA A 137 -4.75 -9.07 14.03
CA ALA A 137 -4.54 -10.51 14.09
C ALA A 137 -5.23 -11.03 15.35
N ALA A 138 -5.99 -12.11 15.18
CA ALA A 138 -6.39 -13.07 16.20
C ALA A 138 -7.25 -12.54 17.39
N GLU A 139 -8.55 -12.46 17.17
CA GLU A 139 -9.50 -12.72 18.27
C GLU A 139 -9.57 -14.24 18.46
N ARG A 140 -8.91 -14.75 19.53
CA ARG A 140 -9.20 -16.08 20.06
C ARG A 140 -10.54 -16.00 20.81
N PRO A 141 -11.49 -16.92 20.62
CA PRO A 141 -12.65 -17.01 21.48
C PRO A 141 -12.19 -17.59 22.83
N THR A 142 -12.20 -16.77 23.89
CA THR A 142 -12.17 -17.26 25.27
C THR A 142 -13.51 -17.91 25.55
N SER A 143 -13.53 -19.25 25.51
CA SER A 143 -14.62 -20.05 26.07
C SER A 143 -14.69 -19.85 27.59
N THR A 144 -15.86 -19.40 28.02
CA THR A 144 -16.53 -19.73 29.30
C THR A 144 -15.89 -20.84 30.12
N TRP A 145 -15.64 -20.59 31.41
CA TRP A 145 -16.04 -21.47 32.51
C TRP A 145 -16.17 -20.67 33.81
N GLU A 146 -17.40 -20.58 34.30
CA GLU A 146 -17.74 -20.42 35.71
C GLU A 146 -17.28 -21.67 36.47
N ARG A 147 -16.47 -21.51 37.53
CA ARG A 147 -16.81 -21.87 38.91
C ARG A 147 -15.70 -21.47 39.89
#